data_AF-A0A948ALL7-F1
#
_entry.id   AF-A0A948ALL7-F1
#
_cell.length_a   1.000
_cell.length_b   1.000
_cell.length_c   1.000
_cell.angle_alpha   90.00
_cell.angle_beta   90.00
_cell.angle_gamma   90.00
#
_symmetry.space_group_name_H-M   'P 1'
#
loop_
_entity.id
_entity.type
_entity.pdbx_description
1 polymer ?
#
loop_
_entity_poly.entity_id
_entity_poly.type
_entity_poly.pdbx_seq_one_letter_code
_entity_poly.pdbx_strand_id
1 'polypeptide(L)'
;MRKIDGQHIHSASDLANFLDCAHLTALDLLALTHPEAAPARTADSDEAALVQTHGFAHEARYLQHLRESGRQVTALQSGTGNLAAAVAATLAAMRRGDEVIYQAALRNGEFAGYADFLIRVPGASSLGDWHYEVADTKLARSPKAKFMIQLCFYADLLAQAQGRLPERVHLVFGDGGERAF
;
A
#
# COMPACT_ATOMS: atom_id res chain seq x y z
N MET A 1 7.45 -10.97 4.15
CA MET A 1 8.81 -10.45 3.88
C MET A 1 9.28 -11.06 2.58
N ARG A 2 10.11 -10.37 1.78
CA ARG A 2 10.62 -10.91 0.51
C ARG A 2 12.11 -10.64 0.36
N LYS A 3 12.81 -11.47 -0.41
CA LYS A 3 14.20 -11.23 -0.82
C LYS A 3 14.22 -10.81 -2.29
N ILE A 4 14.68 -9.60 -2.57
CA ILE A 4 14.80 -9.05 -3.92
C ILE A 4 16.25 -8.61 -4.11
N ASP A 5 16.92 -9.13 -5.14
CA ASP A 5 18.33 -8.83 -5.44
C ASP A 5 19.27 -8.98 -4.23
N GLY A 6 19.01 -9.99 -3.39
CA GLY A 6 19.79 -10.26 -2.18
C GLY A 6 19.42 -9.42 -0.95
N GLN A 7 18.58 -8.40 -1.08
CA GLN A 7 18.11 -7.55 0.01
C GLN A 7 16.78 -8.02 0.59
N HIS A 8 16.60 -7.86 1.90
CA HIS A 8 15.30 -8.07 2.53
C HIS A 8 14.41 -6.85 2.31
N ILE A 9 13.16 -7.13 1.94
CA ILE A 9 12.13 -6.13 1.73
C ILE A 9 10.96 -6.42 2.66
N HIS A 10 10.63 -5.42 3.46
CA HIS A 10 9.54 -5.40 4.44
C HIS A 10 8.37 -4.59 3.90
N SER A 11 7.17 -5.12 4.06
CA SER A 11 5.91 -4.51 3.62
C SER A 11 5.04 -4.07 4.79
N ALA A 12 3.99 -3.29 4.50
CA ALA A 12 2.99 -2.90 5.49
C ALA A 12 2.34 -4.12 6.17
N SER A 13 2.13 -5.20 5.42
CA SER A 13 1.60 -6.46 5.95
C SER A 13 2.58 -7.16 6.90
N ASP A 14 3.89 -7.05 6.68
CA ASP A 14 4.88 -7.63 7.58
C ASP A 14 4.86 -6.95 8.95
N LEU A 15 4.73 -5.61 8.95
CA LEU A 15 4.60 -4.83 10.18
C LEU A 15 3.28 -5.11 10.90
N ALA A 16 2.16 -5.19 10.16
CA ALA A 16 0.87 -5.56 10.72
C ALA A 16 0.89 -6.97 11.33
N ASN A 17 1.49 -7.95 10.63
CA ASN A 17 1.65 -9.31 11.12
C ASN A 17 2.51 -9.38 12.38
N PHE A 18 3.57 -8.58 12.48
CA PHE A 18 4.40 -8.52 13.69
C PHE A 18 3.61 -8.06 14.91
N LEU A 19 2.74 -7.06 14.74
CA LEU A 19 1.87 -6.56 15.81
C LEU A 19 0.76 -7.55 16.20
N ASP A 20 0.22 -8.28 15.22
CA ASP A 20 -0.82 -9.27 15.46
C ASP A 20 -0.24 -10.58 16.06
N CYS A 21 0.92 -11.04 15.58
CA CYS A 21 1.56 -12.28 16.01
C CYS A 21 3.07 -12.31 15.69
N ALA A 22 3.92 -12.06 16.68
CA ALA A 22 5.38 -12.13 16.52
C ALA A 22 5.89 -13.52 16.07
N HIS A 23 5.17 -14.60 16.41
CA HIS A 23 5.52 -15.94 15.95
C HIS A 23 5.34 -16.10 14.43
N LEU A 24 4.31 -15.48 13.84
CA LEU A 24 4.12 -15.47 12.39
C LEU A 24 5.29 -14.79 11.68
N THR A 25 5.77 -13.65 12.19
CA THR A 25 6.96 -12.98 11.64
C THR A 25 8.21 -13.85 11.72
N ALA A 26 8.39 -14.61 12.82
CA ALA A 26 9.50 -15.55 12.95
C ALA A 26 9.42 -16.69 11.92
N LEU A 27 8.22 -17.23 11.68
CA LEU A 27 7.98 -18.24 10.65
C LEU A 27 8.21 -17.68 9.24
N ASP A 28 7.77 -16.46 8.97
CA ASP A 28 8.01 -15.77 7.68
C ASP A 28 9.50 -15.54 7.43
N LEU A 29 10.26 -15.19 8.47
CA LEU A 29 11.71 -15.05 8.38
C LEU A 29 12.39 -16.40 8.17
N LEU A 30 11.96 -17.45 8.89
CA LEU A 30 12.48 -18.80 8.74
C LEU A 30 12.25 -19.33 7.32
N ALA A 31 11.04 -19.18 6.79
CA ALA A 31 10.72 -19.55 5.41
C ALA A 31 11.57 -18.80 4.36
N LEU A 32 12.03 -17.58 4.67
CA LEU A 32 12.85 -16.79 3.77
C LEU A 32 14.35 -17.13 3.86
N THR A 33 14.84 -17.50 5.04
CA THR A 33 16.28 -17.66 5.33
C THR A 33 16.74 -19.12 5.38
N HIS A 34 15.86 -20.01 5.82
CA HIS A 34 16.08 -21.45 5.98
C HIS A 34 14.82 -22.21 5.52
N PRO A 35 14.47 -22.14 4.22
CA PRO A 35 13.24 -22.73 3.69
C PRO A 35 13.13 -24.24 3.97
N GLU A 36 14.26 -24.94 4.08
CA GLU A 36 14.35 -26.36 4.43
C GLU A 36 13.92 -26.69 5.87
N ALA A 37 14.00 -25.72 6.77
CA ALA A 37 13.61 -25.86 8.17
C ALA A 37 12.23 -25.27 8.48
N ALA A 38 11.64 -24.56 7.51
CA ALA A 38 10.35 -23.92 7.68
C ALA A 38 9.20 -24.93 7.52
N PRO A 39 8.17 -24.88 8.39
CA PRO A 39 6.98 -25.68 8.17
C PRO A 39 6.29 -25.27 6.88
N ALA A 40 5.67 -26.23 6.19
CA ALA A 40 4.87 -25.92 5.01
C ALA A 40 3.71 -24.98 5.40
N ARG A 41 3.51 -23.92 4.62
CA ARG A 41 2.34 -23.05 4.78
C ARG A 41 1.08 -23.84 4.46
N THR A 42 0.07 -23.71 5.32
CA THR A 42 -1.28 -24.21 5.03
C THR A 42 -1.85 -23.43 3.84
N ALA A 43 -2.63 -24.12 3.01
CA ALA A 43 -3.39 -23.44 1.95
C ALA A 43 -4.38 -22.45 2.55
N ASP A 44 -4.62 -21.35 1.84
CA ASP A 44 -5.67 -20.39 2.23
C ASP A 44 -7.03 -21.10 2.24
N SER A 45 -7.87 -20.75 3.21
CA SER A 45 -9.23 -21.28 3.28
C SER A 45 -10.13 -20.61 2.23
N ASP A 46 -11.25 -21.25 1.89
CA ASP A 46 -12.24 -20.67 0.98
C ASP A 46 -12.76 -19.31 1.49
N GLU A 47 -12.89 -19.14 2.81
CA GLU A 47 -13.26 -17.86 3.42
C GLU A 47 -12.18 -16.79 3.21
N ALA A 48 -10.90 -17.16 3.32
CA ALA A 48 -9.79 -16.23 3.08
C ALA A 48 -9.76 -15.77 1.62
N ALA A 49 -9.97 -16.69 0.67
CA ALA A 49 -10.08 -16.39 -0.76
C ALA A 49 -11.28 -15.48 -1.06
N LEU A 50 -12.42 -15.71 -0.39
CA LEU A 50 -13.61 -14.87 -0.51
C LEU A 50 -13.36 -13.44 0.00
N VAL A 51 -12.73 -13.30 1.18
CA VAL A 51 -12.35 -12.00 1.74
C VAL A 51 -11.41 -11.24 0.79
N GLN A 52 -10.43 -11.92 0.20
CA GLN A 52 -9.53 -11.32 -0.77
C GLN A 52 -10.27 -10.84 -2.02
N THR A 53 -11.15 -11.68 -2.57
CA THR A 53 -11.95 -11.36 -3.77
C THR A 53 -12.82 -10.12 -3.53
N HIS A 54 -13.50 -10.05 -2.39
CA HIS A 54 -14.28 -8.87 -2.03
C HIS A 54 -13.40 -7.63 -1.83
N GLY A 55 -12.18 -7.80 -1.29
CA GLY A 55 -11.20 -6.72 -1.14
C GLY A 55 -10.88 -6.08 -2.49
N PHE A 56 -10.51 -6.88 -3.49
CA PHE A 56 -10.25 -6.39 -4.85
C PHE A 56 -11.48 -5.76 -5.50
N ALA A 57 -12.68 -6.32 -5.28
CA ALA A 57 -13.92 -5.73 -5.78
C ALA A 57 -14.21 -4.36 -5.15
N HIS A 58 -13.92 -4.19 -3.86
CA HIS A 58 -14.06 -2.92 -3.15
C HIS A 58 -13.10 -1.85 -3.67
N GLU A 59 -11.84 -2.22 -3.83
CA GLU A 59 -10.80 -1.36 -4.42
C GLU A 59 -11.18 -0.90 -5.84
N ALA A 60 -11.63 -1.84 -6.68
CA ALA A 60 -12.09 -1.55 -8.04
C ALA A 60 -13.32 -0.63 -8.06
N ARG A 61 -14.25 -0.78 -7.11
CA ARG A 61 -15.41 0.09 -6.96
C ARG A 61 -15.00 1.52 -6.58
N TYR A 62 -14.02 1.69 -5.70
CA TYR A 62 -13.52 3.02 -5.37
C TYR A 62 -12.79 3.66 -6.56
N LEU A 63 -11.99 2.89 -7.31
CA LEU A 63 -11.39 3.35 -8.56
C LEU A 63 -12.44 3.84 -9.57
N GLN A 64 -13.52 3.07 -9.75
CA GLN A 64 -14.65 3.42 -10.61
C GLN A 64 -15.29 4.73 -10.13
N HIS A 65 -15.56 4.87 -8.83
CA HIS A 65 -16.12 6.08 -8.23
C HIS A 65 -15.25 7.32 -8.50
N LEU A 66 -13.93 7.21 -8.35
CA LEU A 66 -13.01 8.32 -8.64
C LEU A 66 -13.10 8.76 -10.11
N ARG A 67 -13.15 7.80 -11.05
CA ARG A 67 -13.32 8.11 -12.48
C ARG A 67 -14.66 8.78 -12.79
N GLU A 68 -15.74 8.27 -12.20
CA GLU A 68 -17.10 8.82 -12.36
C GLU A 68 -17.24 10.22 -11.75
N SER A 69 -16.44 10.54 -10.73
CA SER A 69 -16.35 11.89 -10.16
C SER A 69 -15.55 12.88 -11.03
N GLY A 70 -15.07 12.45 -12.20
CA GLY A 70 -14.34 13.28 -13.15
C GLY A 70 -12.84 13.40 -12.88
N ARG A 71 -12.30 12.62 -11.91
CA ARG A 71 -10.87 12.63 -11.57
C ARG A 71 -10.07 11.89 -12.63
N GLN A 72 -8.92 12.43 -13.01
CA GLN A 72 -7.97 11.73 -13.86
C GLN A 72 -7.18 10.70 -13.03
N VAL A 73 -7.28 9.43 -13.42
CA VAL A 73 -6.61 8.33 -12.72
C VAL A 73 -5.55 7.68 -13.58
N THR A 74 -4.32 7.70 -13.09
CA THR A 74 -3.19 6.95 -13.64
C THR A 74 -3.10 5.59 -12.95
N ALA A 75 -3.34 4.51 -13.69
CA ALA A 75 -3.31 3.14 -13.17
C ALA A 75 -1.91 2.50 -13.32
N LEU A 76 -1.28 2.25 -12.17
CA LEU A 76 -0.05 1.48 -11.93
C LEU A 76 -0.22 -0.01 -12.31
N GLN A 77 0.79 -0.65 -12.92
CA GLN A 77 0.89 -2.11 -12.82
C GLN A 77 1.61 -2.48 -11.52
N SER A 78 0.91 -3.17 -10.61
CA SER A 78 1.50 -3.73 -9.38
C SER A 78 1.86 -5.20 -9.55
N GLY A 79 2.77 -5.70 -8.71
CA GLY A 79 3.07 -7.13 -8.62
C GLY A 79 3.85 -7.76 -9.78
N THR A 80 4.27 -7.00 -10.80
CA THR A 80 4.95 -7.51 -12.00
C THR A 80 6.43 -7.89 -11.82
N GLY A 81 6.89 -8.07 -10.56
CA GLY A 81 8.22 -8.58 -10.23
C GLY A 81 9.35 -7.56 -10.24
N ASN A 82 9.23 -6.42 -10.94
CA ASN A 82 10.24 -5.35 -10.91
C ASN A 82 9.79 -4.18 -10.02
N LEU A 83 10.13 -4.25 -8.73
CA LEU A 83 9.83 -3.20 -7.75
C LEU A 83 10.46 -1.85 -8.14
N ALA A 84 11.69 -1.84 -8.65
CA ALA A 84 12.38 -0.62 -9.01
C ALA A 84 11.67 0.12 -10.16
N ALA A 85 11.24 -0.61 -11.19
CA ALA A 85 10.46 -0.05 -12.29
C ALA A 85 9.10 0.48 -11.83
N ALA A 86 8.41 -0.24 -10.94
CA ALA A 86 7.14 0.19 -10.38
C ALA A 86 7.30 1.50 -9.58
N VAL A 87 8.31 1.60 -8.70
CA VAL A 87 8.61 2.82 -7.95
C VAL A 87 8.96 3.97 -8.90
N ALA A 88 9.78 3.73 -9.93
CA ALA A 88 10.12 4.75 -10.92
C ALA A 88 8.87 5.29 -11.65
N ALA A 89 7.93 4.41 -11.99
CA ALA A 89 6.67 4.79 -12.63
C ALA A 89 5.78 5.63 -11.70
N THR A 90 5.68 5.25 -10.42
CA THR A 90 4.97 6.05 -9.40
C THR A 90 5.60 7.43 -9.24
N LEU A 91 6.92 7.52 -9.08
CA LEU A 91 7.61 8.80 -8.94
C LEU A 91 7.47 9.68 -10.20
N ALA A 92 7.42 9.08 -11.39
CA ALA A 92 7.18 9.82 -12.63
C ALA A 92 5.76 10.40 -12.68
N ALA A 93 4.74 9.65 -12.27
CA ALA A 93 3.37 10.13 -12.17
C ALA A 93 3.22 11.26 -11.13
N MET A 94 3.90 11.12 -9.97
CA MET A 94 3.91 12.16 -8.93
C MET A 94 4.53 13.48 -9.43
N ARG A 95 5.64 13.40 -10.19
CA ARG A 95 6.30 14.59 -10.77
C ARG A 95 5.49 15.27 -11.87
N ARG A 96 4.67 14.53 -12.62
CA ARG A 96 3.72 15.12 -13.57
C ARG A 96 2.54 15.82 -12.88
N GLY A 97 2.34 15.54 -11.60
CA GLY A 97 1.18 16.01 -10.86
C GLY A 97 -0.10 15.29 -11.29
N ASP A 98 -0.02 14.01 -11.65
CA ASP A 98 -1.21 13.20 -11.94
C ASP A 98 -2.17 13.24 -10.74
N GLU A 99 -3.46 13.47 -10.98
CA GLU A 99 -4.42 13.79 -9.91
C GLU A 99 -4.66 12.62 -8.94
N VAL A 100 -4.78 11.41 -9.48
CA VAL A 100 -4.88 10.16 -8.72
C VAL A 100 -3.92 9.14 -9.32
N ILE A 101 -3.12 8.50 -8.48
CA ILE A 101 -2.25 7.39 -8.87
C ILE A 101 -2.75 6.13 -8.18
N TYR A 102 -3.23 5.17 -8.95
CA TYR A 102 -3.72 3.88 -8.46
C TYR A 102 -2.62 2.84 -8.48
N GLN A 103 -2.54 1.99 -7.46
CA GLN A 103 -1.52 0.94 -7.29
C GLN A 103 -0.09 1.52 -7.29
N ALA A 104 0.12 2.51 -6.41
CA ALA A 104 1.36 3.28 -6.31
C ALA A 104 2.43 2.54 -5.50
N ALA A 105 3.55 2.21 -6.15
CA ALA A 105 4.69 1.58 -5.49
C ALA A 105 5.57 2.63 -4.81
N LEU A 106 5.81 2.45 -3.52
CA LEU A 106 6.67 3.32 -2.72
C LEU A 106 7.79 2.50 -2.07
N ARG A 107 8.95 3.13 -1.84
CA ARG A 107 10.11 2.50 -1.22
C ARG A 107 10.94 3.49 -0.41
N ASN A 108 11.42 3.04 0.74
CA ASN A 108 12.43 3.70 1.55
C ASN A 108 13.38 2.63 2.13
N GLY A 109 14.59 2.54 1.58
CA GLY A 109 15.55 1.50 1.97
C GLY A 109 15.02 0.08 1.77
N GLU A 110 14.91 -0.66 2.87
CA GLU A 110 14.40 -2.04 2.94
C GLU A 110 12.87 -2.10 3.10
N PHE A 111 12.18 -0.97 3.18
CA PHE A 111 10.73 -0.91 3.27
C PHE A 111 10.12 -0.57 1.91
N ALA A 112 9.16 -1.37 1.46
CA ALA A 112 8.44 -1.12 0.22
C ALA A 112 7.04 -1.74 0.21
N GLY A 113 6.14 -1.14 -0.54
CA GLY A 113 4.79 -1.65 -0.73
C GLY A 113 4.04 -0.91 -1.82
N TYR A 114 2.78 -1.30 -2.00
CA TYR A 114 1.87 -0.71 -2.97
C TYR A 114 0.72 -0.07 -2.18
N ALA A 115 0.66 1.25 -2.17
CA ALA A 115 -0.51 1.96 -1.69
C ALA A 115 -1.62 1.85 -2.75
N ASP A 116 -2.86 1.60 -2.32
CA ASP A 116 -3.98 1.49 -3.23
C ASP A 116 -4.12 2.77 -4.07
N PHE A 117 -4.09 3.94 -3.42
CA PHE A 117 -4.21 5.24 -4.09
C PHE A 117 -3.29 6.30 -3.47
N LEU A 118 -2.73 7.15 -4.32
CA LEU A 118 -2.18 8.46 -3.95
C LEU A 118 -3.04 9.56 -4.54
N ILE A 119 -3.49 10.50 -3.71
CA ILE A 119 -4.35 11.61 -4.09
C ILE A 119 -3.56 12.91 -4.04
N ARG A 120 -3.47 13.61 -5.17
CA ARG A 120 -2.79 14.92 -5.24
C ARG A 120 -3.60 15.97 -4.49
N VAL A 121 -2.94 16.73 -3.63
CA VAL A 121 -3.49 17.86 -2.90
C VAL A 121 -2.58 19.09 -3.03
N PRO A 122 -3.12 20.32 -2.95
CA PRO A 122 -2.29 21.53 -2.96
C PRO A 122 -1.32 21.58 -1.77
N GLY A 123 -0.16 22.21 -1.95
CA GLY A 123 0.79 22.48 -0.88
C GLY A 123 2.23 22.17 -1.28
N ALA A 124 3.16 23.02 -0.84
CA ALA A 124 4.57 22.91 -1.22
C ALA A 124 5.20 21.56 -0.82
N SER A 125 5.99 20.98 -1.73
CA SER A 125 6.78 19.76 -1.53
C SER A 125 7.99 19.74 -2.46
N SER A 126 8.76 18.64 -2.47
CA SER A 126 9.83 18.45 -3.47
C SER A 126 9.31 18.26 -4.91
N LEU A 127 7.99 18.20 -5.11
CA LEU A 127 7.33 18.07 -6.41
C LEU A 127 6.87 19.42 -6.99
N GLY A 128 6.92 20.50 -6.21
CA GLY A 128 6.37 21.82 -6.58
C GLY A 128 5.25 22.24 -5.64
N ASP A 129 4.16 22.78 -6.19
CA ASP A 129 3.04 23.36 -5.42
C ASP A 129 1.96 22.35 -4.99
N TRP A 130 2.26 21.05 -5.09
CA TRP A 130 1.39 19.97 -4.65
C TRP A 130 2.18 18.90 -3.88
N HIS A 131 1.44 18.11 -3.12
CA HIS A 131 1.91 16.87 -2.53
C HIS A 131 0.82 15.80 -2.66
N TYR A 132 1.09 14.61 -2.16
CA TYR A 132 0.16 13.49 -2.19
C TYR A 132 -0.20 13.04 -0.78
N GLU A 133 -1.43 12.55 -0.64
CA GLU A 133 -1.95 11.85 0.53
C GLU A 133 -2.28 10.41 0.14
N VAL A 134 -2.15 9.48 1.10
CA VAL A 134 -2.42 8.05 0.87
C VAL A 134 -3.90 7.77 1.13
N ALA A 135 -4.55 7.03 0.23
CA ALA A 135 -5.86 6.46 0.46
C ALA A 135 -5.82 4.93 0.30
N ASP A 136 -6.28 4.23 1.34
CA ASP A 136 -6.24 2.77 1.44
C ASP A 136 -7.67 2.23 1.58
N THR A 137 -7.99 1.20 0.80
CA THR A 137 -9.34 0.63 0.75
C THR A 137 -9.41 -0.60 1.64
N LYS A 138 -10.48 -0.69 2.46
CA LYS A 138 -10.67 -1.78 3.42
C LYS A 138 -12.13 -2.18 3.49
N LEU A 139 -12.39 -3.49 3.43
CA LEU A 139 -13.75 -4.07 3.60
C LEU A 139 -14.37 -3.77 4.97
N ALA A 140 -13.55 -3.47 5.97
CA ALA A 140 -14.04 -3.08 7.28
C ALA A 140 -14.96 -1.86 7.18
N ARG A 141 -15.85 -1.70 8.17
CA ARG A 141 -16.73 -0.52 8.33
C ARG A 141 -16.26 0.44 9.42
N SER A 142 -15.15 0.09 10.08
CA SER A 142 -14.54 0.86 11.16
C SER A 142 -13.02 0.81 11.07
N PRO A 143 -12.31 1.82 11.61
CA PRO A 143 -10.86 1.82 11.64
C PRO A 143 -10.41 0.74 12.61
N LYS A 144 -9.26 0.14 12.34
CA LYS A 144 -8.59 -0.80 13.24
C LYS A 144 -7.15 -0.36 13.39
N ALA A 145 -6.54 -0.63 14.54
CA ALA A 145 -5.15 -0.28 14.81
C ALA A 145 -4.21 -0.74 13.68
N LYS A 146 -4.39 -1.97 13.18
CA LYS A 146 -3.59 -2.48 12.06
C LYS A 146 -3.69 -1.66 10.76
N PHE A 147 -4.84 -1.07 10.47
CA PHE A 147 -5.00 -0.20 9.29
C PHE A 147 -4.28 1.14 9.50
N MET A 148 -4.28 1.66 10.72
CA MET A 148 -3.54 2.88 11.05
C MET A 148 -2.04 2.66 10.88
N ILE A 149 -1.53 1.53 11.34
CA ILE A 149 -0.11 1.19 11.17
C ILE A 149 0.25 1.05 9.68
N GLN A 150 -0.62 0.44 8.87
CA GLN A 150 -0.41 0.37 7.41
C GLN A 150 -0.41 1.75 6.76
N LEU A 151 -1.30 2.65 7.19
CA LEU A 151 -1.32 4.03 6.69
C LEU A 151 -0.09 4.83 7.12
N CYS A 152 0.34 4.73 8.39
CA CYS A 152 1.59 5.32 8.86
C CYS A 152 2.78 4.82 8.04
N PHE A 153 2.85 3.51 7.79
CA PHE A 153 3.87 2.91 6.94
C PHE A 153 3.92 3.57 5.55
N TYR A 154 2.77 3.69 4.87
CA TYR A 154 2.75 4.33 3.56
C TYR A 154 2.99 5.84 3.61
N ALA A 155 2.55 6.54 4.66
CA ALA A 155 2.85 7.95 4.86
C ALA A 155 4.35 8.20 4.99
N ASP A 156 5.08 7.35 5.73
CA ASP A 156 6.54 7.43 5.88
C ASP A 156 7.25 7.15 4.55
N LEU A 157 6.81 6.14 3.79
CA LEU A 157 7.39 5.86 2.47
C LEU A 157 7.12 7.01 1.48
N LEU A 158 5.92 7.59 1.53
CA LEU A 158 5.53 8.70 0.68
C LEU A 158 6.33 9.96 1.02
N ALA A 159 6.60 10.20 2.31
CA ALA A 159 7.41 11.33 2.75
C ALA A 159 8.81 11.34 2.13
N GLN A 160 9.42 10.15 1.99
CA GLN A 160 10.69 10.02 1.29
C GLN A 160 10.60 10.40 -0.19
N ALA A 161 9.46 10.14 -0.84
CA ALA A 161 9.25 10.42 -2.27
C ALA A 161 8.94 11.89 -2.57
N GLN A 162 8.31 12.62 -1.65
CA GLN A 162 7.87 14.01 -1.85
C GLN A 162 8.53 15.04 -0.92
N GLY A 163 9.47 14.61 -0.08
CA GLY A 163 10.24 15.46 0.83
C GLY A 163 9.46 16.00 2.03
N ARG A 164 8.23 15.53 2.26
CA ARG A 164 7.40 15.92 3.42
C ARG A 164 6.38 14.85 3.78
N LEU A 165 6.01 14.78 5.05
CA LEU A 165 4.85 14.00 5.48
C LEU A 165 3.56 14.52 4.82
N PRO A 166 2.63 13.61 4.45
CA PRO A 166 1.29 14.01 4.07
C PRO A 166 0.57 14.67 5.25
N GLU A 167 -0.36 15.59 4.97
CA GLU A 167 -1.16 16.23 6.02
C GLU A 167 -2.21 15.28 6.59
N ARG A 168 -2.76 14.43 5.71
CA ARG A 168 -3.76 13.42 6.07
C ARG A 168 -3.48 12.08 5.42
N VAL A 169 -4.07 11.05 6.01
CA VAL A 169 -4.21 9.72 5.42
C VAL A 169 -5.67 9.30 5.42
N HIS A 170 -6.09 8.55 4.41
CA HIS A 170 -7.50 8.23 4.18
C HIS A 170 -7.75 6.73 4.24
N LEU A 171 -8.81 6.34 4.97
CA LEU A 171 -9.40 5.01 4.87
C LEU A 171 -10.74 5.06 4.15
N VAL A 172 -10.90 4.20 3.15
CA VAL A 172 -12.14 4.01 2.40
C VAL A 172 -12.76 2.67 2.78
N PHE A 173 -13.88 2.71 3.48
CA PHE A 173 -14.55 1.56 4.07
C PHE A 173 -15.48 0.83 3.08
N GLY A 174 -15.79 -0.43 3.38
CA GLY A 174 -16.61 -1.30 2.52
C GLY A 174 -18.05 -0.82 2.29
N ASP A 175 -18.55 0.08 3.14
CA ASP A 175 -19.84 0.77 2.98
C ASP A 175 -19.76 2.04 2.11
N GLY A 176 -18.56 2.39 1.63
CA GLY A 176 -18.30 3.60 0.85
C GLY A 176 -17.96 4.83 1.69
N GLY A 177 -17.98 4.73 3.03
CA GLY A 177 -17.54 5.82 3.87
C GLY A 177 -16.03 6.08 3.74
N GLU A 178 -15.63 7.35 3.80
CA GLU A 178 -14.22 7.75 3.83
C GLU A 178 -13.93 8.48 5.14
N ARG A 179 -12.78 8.20 5.77
CA ARG A 179 -12.26 8.98 6.90
C ARG A 179 -10.82 9.36 6.69
N ALA A 180 -10.55 10.64 6.89
CA ALA A 180 -9.21 11.20 6.97
C ALA A 180 -8.74 11.25 8.43
N PHE A 181 -7.45 11.02 8.66
CA PHE A 181 -6.75 11.14 9.94
C PHE A 181 -5.56 12.07 9.80
#